data_AF-A0A4Z0BR82-F1
#
_entry.id   AF-A0A4Z0BR82-F1
#
_cell.length_a   1.000
_cell.length_b   1.000
_cell.length_c   1.000
_cell.angle_alpha   90.00
_cell.angle_beta   90.00
_cell.angle_gamma   90.00
#
_symmetry.space_group_name_H-M   'P 1'
#
loop_
_entity.id
_entity.type
_entity.pdbx_description
1 polymer ?
#
loop_
_entity_poly.entity_id
_entity_poly.type
_entity_poly.pdbx_seq_one_letter_code
_entity_poly.pdbx_strand_id
1 'polypeptide(L)'
;MTELILHHYPESPFSEKVRLILGHKKLPWESVRVPAVMPKPDLVTLTGGYRRAPVLQVGADIYCDTALICDVLEHVQPEPALYPPHIKGVARIFAQWADTTLFWAAMTYSSQPRGAAQLFPTPEIGQAFFADRKAMRTNMTQLRLGDATSAYRSYLRRVAHMADEHDFLFGAEPCVADFAAYHPLWFTRMRTPVLADILQATPSLLEWMERMSALGHGRFEKLSPEDALTVAERAEPLPPGQNLLVDSAFQDDHGIPLGTRVTITAEAFGPEPTEGVLMAATRTHYSIRREDPRIGAIHVHFPRIGYVLRKADPT
;
A
#
# COMPACT_ATOMS: atom_id res chain seq x y z
N MET A 1 20.80 -0.01 12.78
CA MET A 1 19.39 0.37 12.59
C MET A 1 18.96 -0.15 11.24
N THR A 2 17.76 -0.70 11.13
CA THR A 2 17.22 -1.19 9.86
C THR A 2 16.93 -0.01 8.95
N GLU A 3 17.60 0.07 7.80
CA GLU A 3 17.40 1.15 6.83
C GLU A 3 16.11 0.88 6.04
N LEU A 4 15.12 1.77 6.19
CA LEU A 4 13.81 1.66 5.57
C LEU A 4 13.78 2.50 4.30
N ILE A 5 13.70 1.86 3.14
CA ILE A 5 13.66 2.55 1.84
C ILE A 5 12.24 2.45 1.28
N LEU A 6 11.53 3.57 1.17
CA LEU A 6 10.18 3.61 0.62
C LEU A 6 10.21 4.05 -0.85
N HIS A 7 9.79 3.15 -1.74
CA HIS A 7 9.57 3.42 -3.15
C HIS A 7 8.16 3.93 -3.37
N HIS A 8 8.01 5.21 -3.72
CA HIS A 8 6.71 5.88 -3.73
C HIS A 8 6.60 7.00 -4.75
N TYR A 9 5.39 7.55 -4.92
CA TYR A 9 5.20 8.82 -5.62
C TYR A 9 4.30 9.75 -4.79
N PRO A 10 4.50 11.09 -4.84
CA PRO A 10 3.82 12.04 -3.98
C PRO A 10 2.29 11.94 -4.01
N GLU A 11 1.72 11.73 -5.19
CA GLU A 11 0.28 11.78 -5.44
C GLU A 11 -0.49 10.51 -5.04
N SER A 12 0.22 9.43 -4.68
CA SER A 12 -0.38 8.15 -4.34
C SER A 12 -1.04 8.19 -2.96
N PRO A 13 -2.35 7.89 -2.83
CA PRO A 13 -3.01 7.74 -1.53
C PRO A 13 -2.39 6.65 -0.67
N PHE A 14 -2.12 5.48 -1.26
CA PHE A 14 -1.47 4.38 -0.55
C PHE A 14 -0.06 4.72 -0.09
N SER A 15 0.65 5.61 -0.81
CA SER A 15 1.94 6.10 -0.33
C SER A 15 1.77 7.09 0.81
N GLU A 16 0.78 7.99 0.74
CA GLU A 16 0.45 8.88 1.86
C GLU A 16 0.12 8.12 3.15
N LYS A 17 -0.64 7.02 3.04
CA LYS A 17 -0.92 6.12 4.15
C LYS A 17 0.38 5.66 4.85
N VAL A 18 1.33 5.14 4.09
CA VAL A 18 2.60 4.62 4.64
C VAL A 18 3.49 5.76 5.15
N ARG A 19 3.55 6.91 4.46
CA ARG A 19 4.30 8.09 4.93
C ARG A 19 3.80 8.60 6.29
N LEU A 20 2.48 8.65 6.49
CA LEU A 20 1.92 9.03 7.78
C LEU A 20 2.19 7.99 8.88
N ILE A 21 2.18 6.70 8.55
CA ILE A 21 2.55 5.65 9.51
C ILE A 21 4.02 5.79 9.92
N LEU A 22 4.93 6.06 8.98
CA LEU A 22 6.35 6.32 9.27
C LEU A 22 6.51 7.55 10.17
N GLY A 23 5.76 8.63 9.91
CA GLY A 23 5.75 9.81 10.77
C GLY A 23 5.20 9.56 12.17
N HIS A 24 4.07 8.87 12.28
CA HIS A 24 3.47 8.49 13.56
C HIS A 24 4.41 7.63 14.41
N LYS A 25 5.07 6.64 13.80
CA LYS A 25 6.07 5.82 14.47
C LYS A 25 7.42 6.52 14.66
N LYS A 26 7.62 7.72 14.10
CA LYS A 26 8.89 8.46 14.12
C LYS A 26 10.07 7.64 13.55
N LEU A 27 9.78 6.79 12.57
CA LEU A 27 10.79 5.97 11.92
C LEU A 27 11.52 6.80 10.84
N PRO A 28 12.87 6.90 10.88
CA PRO A 28 13.61 7.49 9.78
C PRO A 28 13.55 6.58 8.55
N TRP A 29 13.46 7.17 7.37
CA TRP A 29 13.36 6.42 6.11
C TRP A 29 13.99 7.16 4.94
N GLU A 30 14.25 6.43 3.86
CA GLU A 30 14.77 6.97 2.62
C GLU A 30 13.68 6.98 1.54
N SER A 31 13.57 8.11 0.83
CA SER A 31 12.53 8.36 -0.16
C SER A 31 13.06 8.14 -1.58
N VAL A 32 12.64 7.04 -2.20
CA VAL A 32 12.87 6.77 -3.63
C VAL A 32 11.61 7.11 -4.43
N ARG A 33 11.75 8.00 -5.42
CA ARG A 33 10.64 8.38 -6.31
C ARG A 33 10.50 7.40 -7.45
N VAL A 34 9.30 6.84 -7.63
CA VAL A 34 8.96 5.96 -8.76
C VAL A 34 7.96 6.63 -9.72
N PRO A 35 7.94 6.27 -11.02
CA PRO A 35 6.90 6.76 -11.92
C PRO A 35 5.48 6.34 -11.50
N ALA A 36 4.49 7.19 -11.77
CA ALA A 36 3.09 6.90 -11.45
C ALA A 36 2.43 5.90 -12.41
N VAL A 37 2.95 5.80 -13.65
CA VAL A 37 2.50 4.92 -14.75
C VAL A 37 3.68 4.09 -15.26
N MET A 38 3.45 3.08 -16.09
CA MET A 38 4.56 2.36 -16.74
C MET A 38 5.24 3.20 -17.84
N PRO A 39 6.51 2.94 -18.15
CA PRO A 39 7.40 1.91 -17.58
C PRO A 39 8.01 2.29 -16.22
N LYS A 40 8.38 1.28 -15.41
CA LYS A 40 9.02 1.44 -14.09
C LYS A 40 10.23 0.51 -13.93
N PRO A 41 11.27 0.65 -14.77
CA PRO A 41 12.35 -0.34 -14.86
C PRO A 41 13.02 -0.62 -13.51
N ASP A 42 13.42 0.41 -12.76
CA ASP A 42 14.14 0.22 -11.50
C ASP A 42 13.27 -0.43 -10.40
N LEU A 43 11.98 -0.06 -10.34
CA LEU A 43 11.06 -0.73 -9.42
C LEU A 43 10.86 -2.20 -9.81
N VAL A 44 10.71 -2.49 -11.11
CA VAL A 44 10.50 -3.87 -11.60
C VAL A 44 11.74 -4.74 -11.43
N THR A 45 12.94 -4.18 -11.47
CA THR A 45 14.18 -4.88 -11.10
C THR A 45 14.07 -5.45 -9.68
N LEU A 46 13.62 -4.63 -8.71
CA LEU A 46 13.39 -5.07 -7.33
C LEU A 46 12.20 -6.03 -7.22
N THR A 47 11.08 -5.71 -7.85
CA THR A 47 9.83 -6.39 -7.53
C THR A 47 9.53 -7.59 -8.41
N GLY A 48 10.17 -7.73 -9.57
CA GLY A 48 9.96 -8.84 -10.50
C GLY A 48 8.65 -8.84 -11.26
N GLY A 49 7.99 -7.69 -11.33
CA GLY A 49 6.74 -7.50 -12.09
C GLY A 49 5.73 -6.65 -11.33
N TYR A 50 5.69 -6.76 -10.00
CA TYR A 50 4.79 -5.96 -9.17
C TYR A 50 5.06 -4.46 -9.33
N ARG A 51 4.08 -3.74 -9.91
CA ARG A 51 4.24 -2.34 -10.36
C ARG A 51 3.43 -1.32 -9.54
N ARG A 52 2.68 -1.78 -8.53
CA ARG A 52 1.95 -0.91 -7.60
C ARG A 52 2.94 -0.20 -6.68
N ALA A 53 2.53 0.93 -6.11
CA ALA A 53 3.32 1.68 -5.14
C ALA A 53 2.41 2.11 -3.97
N PRO A 54 2.94 2.17 -2.73
CA PRO A 54 4.35 2.06 -2.38
C PRO A 54 4.87 0.62 -2.30
N VAL A 55 6.20 0.49 -2.26
CA VAL A 55 6.94 -0.72 -1.89
C VAL A 55 7.96 -0.34 -0.82
N LEU A 56 8.11 -1.16 0.23
CA LEU A 56 9.15 -0.97 1.23
C LEU A 56 10.31 -1.93 0.92
N GLN A 57 11.53 -1.41 0.90
CA GLN A 57 12.76 -2.18 0.76
C GLN A 57 13.56 -2.09 2.05
N VAL A 58 14.15 -3.22 2.44
CA VAL A 58 15.15 -3.33 3.50
C VAL A 58 16.26 -4.24 3.00
N GLY A 59 17.41 -3.69 2.64
CA GLY A 59 18.46 -4.46 1.96
C GLY A 59 17.91 -5.13 0.69
N ALA A 60 17.93 -6.46 0.66
CA ALA A 60 17.45 -7.32 -0.42
C ALA A 60 16.06 -7.95 -0.16
N ASP A 61 15.35 -7.54 0.89
CA ASP A 61 13.98 -7.95 1.20
C ASP A 61 12.98 -6.84 0.77
N ILE A 62 12.08 -7.18 -0.15
CA ILE A 62 11.15 -6.26 -0.83
C ILE A 62 9.71 -6.57 -0.40
N TYR A 63 9.09 -5.66 0.36
CA TYR A 63 7.75 -5.84 0.91
C TYR A 63 6.71 -5.08 0.08
N CYS A 64 5.88 -5.85 -0.60
CA CYS A 64 4.79 -5.35 -1.43
C CYS A 64 3.47 -5.30 -0.64
N ASP A 65 2.61 -4.34 -1.02
CA ASP A 65 1.31 -4.04 -0.41
C ASP A 65 1.40 -3.28 0.93
N THR A 66 0.56 -2.25 1.07
CA THR A 66 0.55 -1.45 2.31
C THR A 66 0.10 -2.26 3.52
N ALA A 67 -0.72 -3.30 3.36
CA ALA A 67 -1.13 -4.14 4.48
C ALA A 67 0.06 -4.88 5.09
N LEU A 68 0.92 -5.47 4.24
CA LEU A 68 2.15 -6.14 4.69
C LEU A 68 3.17 -5.13 5.21
N ILE A 69 3.31 -3.96 4.57
CA ILE A 69 4.19 -2.89 5.06
C ILE A 69 3.77 -2.45 6.47
N CYS A 70 2.48 -2.36 6.78
CA CYS A 70 2.02 -2.04 8.13
C CYS A 70 2.46 -3.11 9.15
N ASP A 71 2.38 -4.40 8.80
CA ASP A 71 2.84 -5.50 9.65
C ASP A 71 4.37 -5.43 9.88
N VAL A 72 5.13 -5.11 8.83
CA VAL A 72 6.59 -4.91 8.91
C VAL A 72 6.94 -3.74 9.83
N LEU A 73 6.29 -2.59 9.66
CA LEU A 73 6.57 -1.40 10.46
C LEU A 73 6.14 -1.58 11.93
N GLU A 74 5.08 -2.34 12.20
CA GLU A 74 4.71 -2.75 13.56
C GLU A 74 5.80 -3.63 14.18
N HIS A 75 6.42 -4.53 13.40
CA HIS A 75 7.50 -5.35 13.92
C HIS A 75 8.79 -4.56 14.18
N VAL A 76 9.17 -3.67 13.26
CA VAL A 76 10.34 -2.79 13.40
C VAL A 76 10.21 -1.93 14.66
N GLN A 77 9.02 -1.38 14.91
CA GLN A 77 8.75 -0.60 16.10
C GLN A 77 7.30 -0.82 16.59
N PRO A 78 7.10 -1.68 17.62
CA PRO A 78 5.78 -2.02 18.12
C PRO A 78 4.98 -0.84 18.67
N GLU A 79 5.64 0.15 19.27
CA GLU A 79 4.99 1.32 19.87
C GLU A 79 5.31 2.60 19.10
N PRO A 80 4.34 3.50 18.84
CA PRO A 80 2.91 3.34 19.12
C PRO A 80 2.27 2.25 18.25
N ALA A 81 1.34 1.48 18.83
CA ALA A 81 0.74 0.30 18.21
C ALA A 81 -0.22 0.65 17.05
N LEU A 82 0.03 0.12 15.85
CA LEU A 82 -0.92 0.18 14.74
C LEU A 82 -2.09 -0.79 14.93
N TYR A 83 -1.88 -1.85 15.72
CA TYR A 83 -2.88 -2.88 15.98
C TYR A 83 -3.15 -3.03 17.49
N PRO A 84 -3.90 -2.10 18.11
CA PRO A 84 -4.16 -2.15 19.56
C PRO A 84 -4.76 -3.50 19.97
N PRO A 85 -4.21 -4.21 20.99
CA PRO A 85 -4.59 -5.59 21.28
C PRO A 85 -6.09 -5.83 21.50
N HIS A 86 -6.77 -4.87 22.13
CA HIS A 86 -8.20 -4.96 22.46
C HIS A 86 -9.14 -4.84 21.26
N ILE A 87 -8.68 -4.30 20.12
CA ILE A 87 -9.46 -4.11 18.88
C ILE A 87 -8.71 -4.61 17.63
N LYS A 88 -7.64 -5.38 17.79
CA LYS A 88 -6.75 -5.80 16.68
C LYS A 88 -7.49 -6.38 15.47
N GLY A 89 -8.50 -7.22 15.72
CA GLY A 89 -9.34 -7.79 14.65
C GLY A 89 -10.22 -6.74 13.96
N VAL A 90 -10.87 -5.86 14.73
CA VAL A 90 -11.73 -4.78 14.23
C VAL A 90 -10.92 -3.81 13.38
N ALA A 91 -9.76 -3.36 13.88
CA ALA A 91 -8.89 -2.43 13.18
C ALA A 91 -8.41 -2.99 11.82
N ARG A 92 -8.07 -4.29 11.76
CA ARG A 92 -7.67 -4.95 10.50
C ARG A 92 -8.80 -5.06 9.49
N ILE A 93 -9.99 -5.51 9.92
CA ILE A 93 -11.16 -5.63 9.04
C ILE A 93 -11.57 -4.25 8.52
N PHE A 94 -11.56 -3.24 9.39
CA PHE A 94 -11.87 -1.88 9.00
C PHE A 94 -10.86 -1.33 7.99
N ALA A 95 -9.56 -1.52 8.24
CA ALA A 95 -8.52 -1.11 7.30
C ALA A 95 -8.69 -1.80 5.93
N GLN A 96 -8.98 -3.09 5.90
CA GLN A 96 -9.25 -3.83 4.66
C GLN A 96 -10.46 -3.26 3.91
N TRP A 97 -11.56 -2.97 4.60
CA TRP A 97 -12.72 -2.30 3.99
C TRP A 97 -12.36 -0.90 3.46
N ALA A 98 -11.58 -0.14 4.23
CA ALA A 98 -11.22 1.23 3.88
C ALA A 98 -10.29 1.27 2.64
N ASP A 99 -9.28 0.40 2.59
CA ASP A 99 -8.33 0.26 1.48
C ASP A 99 -8.97 -0.29 0.20
N THR A 100 -10.15 -0.90 0.29
CA THR A 100 -10.85 -1.46 -0.87
C THR A 100 -12.10 -0.67 -1.20
N THR A 101 -13.15 -0.83 -0.41
CA THR A 101 -14.50 -0.34 -0.73
C THR A 101 -14.60 1.17 -0.61
N LEU A 102 -14.12 1.74 0.50
CA LEU A 102 -14.08 3.21 0.66
C LEU A 102 -13.16 3.85 -0.39
N PHE A 103 -11.97 3.27 -0.58
CA PHE A 103 -11.00 3.75 -1.56
C PHE A 103 -11.60 3.86 -2.96
N TRP A 104 -12.24 2.79 -3.48
CA TRP A 104 -12.78 2.83 -4.83
C TRP A 104 -13.98 3.77 -4.99
N ALA A 105 -14.81 3.94 -3.95
CA ALA A 105 -15.87 4.94 -3.94
C ALA A 105 -15.28 6.37 -4.02
N ALA A 106 -14.28 6.66 -3.18
CA ALA A 106 -13.60 7.96 -3.16
C ALA A 106 -12.83 8.25 -4.45
N MET A 107 -12.12 7.26 -5.03
CA MET A 107 -11.39 7.43 -6.29
C MET A 107 -12.33 7.67 -7.47
N THR A 108 -13.45 6.95 -7.53
CA THR A 108 -14.46 7.14 -8.59
C THR A 108 -15.08 8.54 -8.51
N TYR A 109 -15.41 9.00 -7.30
CA TYR A 109 -15.91 10.36 -7.08
C TYR A 109 -14.85 11.42 -7.44
N SER A 110 -13.64 11.28 -6.91
CA SER A 110 -12.56 12.27 -7.06
C SER A 110 -12.03 12.35 -8.49
N SER A 111 -12.10 11.26 -9.25
CA SER A 111 -11.61 11.20 -10.64
C SER A 111 -12.66 11.56 -11.70
N GLN A 112 -13.83 12.06 -11.30
CA GLN A 112 -14.81 12.60 -12.24
C GLN A 112 -14.23 13.78 -13.04
N PRO A 113 -14.80 14.19 -14.19
CA PRO A 113 -14.17 15.15 -15.10
C PRO A 113 -13.63 16.43 -14.43
N ARG A 114 -14.38 16.99 -13.48
CA ARG A 114 -13.97 18.20 -12.74
C ARG A 114 -12.72 17.97 -11.87
N GLY A 115 -12.60 16.81 -11.23
CA GLY A 115 -11.42 16.44 -10.45
C GLY A 115 -10.25 16.01 -11.33
N ALA A 116 -10.51 15.27 -12.41
CA ALA A 116 -9.49 14.87 -13.37
C ALA A 116 -8.79 16.10 -14.01
N ALA A 117 -9.54 17.15 -14.32
CA ALA A 117 -8.99 18.41 -14.85
C ALA A 117 -8.01 19.10 -13.88
N GLN A 118 -8.10 18.83 -12.57
CA GLN A 118 -7.18 19.35 -11.57
C GLN A 118 -5.96 18.44 -11.35
N LEU A 119 -6.14 17.12 -11.50
CA LEU A 119 -5.08 16.14 -11.27
C LEU A 119 -3.99 16.20 -12.34
N PHE A 120 -4.36 16.50 -13.58
CA PHE A 120 -3.46 16.39 -14.73
C PHE A 120 -3.28 17.74 -15.41
N PRO A 121 -2.03 18.15 -15.70
CA PRO A 121 -1.77 19.43 -16.34
C PRO A 121 -2.25 19.47 -17.80
N THR A 122 -2.36 18.31 -18.46
CA THR A 122 -2.95 18.20 -19.80
C THR A 122 -3.86 16.98 -19.92
N PRO A 123 -4.83 16.99 -20.86
CA PRO A 123 -5.69 15.85 -21.13
C PRO A 123 -4.93 14.57 -21.50
N GLU A 124 -3.83 14.68 -22.25
CA GLU A 124 -3.04 13.54 -22.73
C GLU A 124 -2.40 12.78 -21.56
N ILE A 125 -1.86 13.52 -20.58
CA ILE A 125 -1.29 12.92 -19.36
C ILE A 125 -2.40 12.22 -18.56
N GLY A 126 -3.58 12.84 -18.45
CA GLY A 126 -4.73 12.22 -17.80
C GLY A 126 -5.20 10.95 -18.52
N GLN A 127 -5.27 10.97 -19.85
CA GLN A 127 -5.63 9.80 -20.66
C GLN A 127 -4.63 8.65 -20.48
N ALA A 128 -3.33 8.94 -20.51
CA ALA A 128 -2.29 7.95 -20.27
C ALA A 128 -2.42 7.33 -18.87
N PHE A 129 -2.65 8.14 -17.83
CA PHE A 129 -2.88 7.66 -16.48
C PHE A 129 -4.13 6.78 -16.36
N PHE A 130 -5.26 7.20 -16.93
CA PHE A 130 -6.49 6.41 -16.87
C PHE A 130 -6.39 5.11 -17.69
N ALA A 131 -5.71 5.13 -18.84
CA ALA A 131 -5.44 3.94 -19.63
C ALA A 131 -4.56 2.95 -18.84
N ASP A 132 -3.51 3.44 -18.19
CA ASP A 132 -2.64 2.66 -17.32
C ASP A 132 -3.42 2.01 -16.17
N ARG A 133 -4.23 2.79 -15.45
CA ARG A 133 -5.08 2.27 -14.36
C ARG A 133 -6.16 1.32 -14.85
N LYS A 134 -6.67 1.49 -16.07
CA LYS A 134 -7.62 0.55 -16.70
C LYS A 134 -6.95 -0.78 -17.01
N ALA A 135 -5.73 -0.77 -17.55
CA ALA A 135 -4.95 -1.98 -17.84
C ALA A 135 -4.59 -2.77 -16.57
N MET A 136 -4.48 -2.08 -15.42
CA MET A 136 -4.22 -2.73 -14.13
C MET A 136 -5.46 -3.43 -13.52
N ARG A 137 -6.68 -3.26 -14.03
CA ARG A 137 -7.88 -3.87 -13.43
C ARG A 137 -8.08 -5.30 -13.90
N THR A 138 -8.31 -6.23 -12.98
CA THR A 138 -8.68 -7.62 -13.26
C THR A 138 -9.73 -8.05 -12.25
N ASN A 139 -10.80 -8.74 -12.65
CA ASN A 139 -11.84 -9.22 -11.71
C ASN A 139 -12.45 -8.14 -10.77
N MET A 140 -12.44 -6.86 -11.18
CA MET A 140 -12.96 -5.76 -10.37
C MET A 140 -14.31 -5.24 -10.89
N THR A 141 -15.27 -5.10 -10.00
CA THR A 141 -16.51 -4.36 -10.28
C THR A 141 -16.20 -2.86 -10.40
N GLN A 142 -16.64 -2.24 -11.50
CA GLN A 142 -16.50 -0.80 -11.68
C GLN A 142 -17.74 -0.09 -11.15
N LEU A 143 -17.56 0.79 -10.16
CA LEU A 143 -18.64 1.64 -9.67
C LEU A 143 -18.94 2.73 -10.70
N ARG A 144 -20.23 2.94 -11.00
CA ARG A 144 -20.66 4.13 -11.75
C ARG A 144 -20.58 5.34 -10.84
N LEU A 145 -20.38 6.52 -11.41
CA LEU A 145 -20.19 7.75 -10.65
C LEU A 145 -21.30 8.03 -9.63
N GLY A 146 -22.58 7.87 -10.02
CA GLY A 146 -23.71 8.08 -9.12
C GLY A 146 -23.73 7.11 -7.94
N ASP A 147 -23.43 5.83 -8.19
CA ASP A 147 -23.37 4.79 -7.15
C ASP A 147 -22.20 5.06 -6.19
N ALA A 148 -21.01 5.36 -6.75
CA ALA A 148 -19.83 5.70 -5.96
C ALA A 148 -20.04 6.95 -5.10
N THR A 149 -20.67 7.99 -5.66
CA THR A 149 -20.96 9.23 -4.93
C THR A 149 -21.89 8.98 -3.75
N SER A 150 -22.96 8.21 -3.96
CA SER A 150 -23.94 7.89 -2.93
C SER A 150 -23.35 7.01 -1.82
N ALA A 151 -22.57 6.01 -2.22
CA ALA A 151 -21.82 5.17 -1.29
C ALA A 151 -20.79 5.99 -0.51
N TYR A 152 -20.02 6.87 -1.16
CA TYR A 152 -19.01 7.68 -0.52
C TYR A 152 -19.61 8.62 0.52
N ARG A 153 -20.69 9.35 0.20
CA ARG A 153 -21.44 10.16 1.19
C ARG A 153 -21.88 9.33 2.40
N SER A 154 -22.39 8.13 2.16
CA SER A 154 -22.84 7.23 3.22
C SER A 154 -21.68 6.77 4.10
N TYR A 155 -20.54 6.45 3.52
CA TYR A 155 -19.33 6.07 4.25
C TYR A 155 -18.75 7.23 5.04
N LEU A 156 -18.66 8.43 4.46
CA LEU A 156 -18.23 9.64 5.16
C LEU A 156 -19.05 9.87 6.43
N ARG A 157 -20.39 9.79 6.34
CA ARG A 157 -21.25 9.90 7.53
C ARG A 157 -20.97 8.82 8.58
N ARG A 158 -20.69 7.59 8.18
CA ARG A 158 -20.35 6.50 9.12
C ARG A 158 -19.02 6.74 9.81
N VAL A 159 -18.00 7.16 9.05
CA VAL A 159 -16.67 7.49 9.60
C VAL A 159 -16.75 8.72 10.50
N ALA A 160 -17.55 9.72 10.13
CA ALA A 160 -17.79 10.91 10.94
C ALA A 160 -18.33 10.57 12.32
N HIS A 161 -19.29 9.63 12.41
CA HIS A 161 -19.84 9.22 13.69
C HIS A 161 -18.80 8.64 14.65
N MET A 162 -17.83 7.87 14.13
CA MET A 162 -16.69 7.39 14.93
C MET A 162 -15.76 8.54 15.35
N ALA A 163 -15.51 9.49 14.45
CA ALA A 163 -14.70 10.68 14.74
C ALA A 163 -15.39 11.71 15.66
N ASP A 164 -16.71 11.62 15.86
CA ASP A 164 -17.46 12.43 16.81
C ASP A 164 -17.28 11.93 18.26
N GLU A 165 -17.08 10.62 18.43
CA GLU A 165 -16.98 9.99 19.76
C GLU A 165 -15.54 9.96 20.31
N HIS A 166 -14.55 10.04 19.43
CA HIS A 166 -13.15 9.80 19.75
C HIS A 166 -12.20 10.73 18.96
N ASP A 167 -11.01 10.97 19.50
CA ASP A 167 -9.97 11.74 18.80
C ASP A 167 -9.53 11.05 17.49
N PHE A 168 -9.46 9.72 17.49
CA PHE A 168 -9.20 8.84 16.35
C PHE A 168 -10.29 7.77 16.27
N LEU A 169 -10.43 7.08 15.15
CA LEU A 169 -11.63 6.28 14.84
C LEU A 169 -12.02 5.25 15.91
N PHE A 170 -11.06 4.75 16.70
CA PHE A 170 -11.31 3.76 17.75
C PHE A 170 -10.69 4.14 19.11
N GLY A 171 -10.37 5.41 19.36
CA GLY A 171 -9.87 5.85 20.67
C GLY A 171 -9.03 7.12 20.63
N ALA A 172 -8.17 7.27 21.65
CA ALA A 172 -7.33 8.46 21.83
C ALA A 172 -6.04 8.44 20.97
N GLU A 173 -5.67 7.30 20.40
CA GLU A 173 -4.49 7.13 19.55
C GLU A 173 -4.89 6.57 18.18
N PRO A 174 -4.22 6.97 17.08
CA PRO A 174 -4.53 6.45 15.75
C PRO A 174 -4.10 4.99 15.66
N CYS A 175 -4.88 4.19 14.93
CA CYS A 175 -4.50 2.83 14.57
C CYS A 175 -4.53 2.64 13.05
N VAL A 176 -4.22 1.43 12.56
CA VAL A 176 -4.21 1.12 11.13
C VAL A 176 -5.51 1.52 10.39
N ALA A 177 -6.65 1.51 11.10
CA ALA A 177 -7.94 1.91 10.56
C ALA A 177 -7.99 3.39 10.18
N ASP A 178 -7.41 4.27 10.99
CA ASP A 178 -7.34 5.70 10.73
C ASP A 178 -6.55 5.98 9.46
N PHE A 179 -5.34 5.39 9.34
CA PHE A 179 -4.49 5.59 8.18
C PHE A 179 -5.15 5.06 6.89
N ALA A 180 -5.84 3.92 6.97
CA ALA A 180 -6.58 3.33 5.85
C ALA A 180 -7.82 4.15 5.44
N ALA A 181 -8.53 4.76 6.38
CA ALA A 181 -9.64 5.66 6.08
C ALA A 181 -9.16 7.04 5.60
N TYR A 182 -8.00 7.49 6.07
CA TYR A 182 -7.53 8.85 5.81
C TYR A 182 -7.10 9.03 4.35
N HIS A 183 -6.31 8.12 3.80
CA HIS A 183 -5.73 8.32 2.47
C HIS A 183 -6.71 8.55 1.30
N PRO A 184 -7.89 7.89 1.21
CA PRO A 184 -8.86 8.23 0.17
C PRO A 184 -9.48 9.62 0.36
N LEU A 185 -9.72 10.03 1.61
CA LEU A 185 -10.26 11.36 1.94
C LEU A 185 -9.22 12.45 1.70
N TRP A 186 -7.96 12.18 2.06
CA TRP A 186 -6.81 13.02 1.74
C TRP A 186 -6.71 13.27 0.24
N PHE A 187 -6.93 12.25 -0.59
CA PHE A 187 -6.91 12.45 -2.04
C PHE A 187 -8.01 13.41 -2.48
N THR A 188 -9.25 13.21 -2.01
CA THR A 188 -10.36 14.13 -2.31
C THR A 188 -10.02 15.56 -1.87
N ARG A 189 -9.50 15.73 -0.65
CA ARG A 189 -9.23 17.06 -0.06
C ARG A 189 -8.01 17.75 -0.68
N MET A 190 -6.90 17.03 -0.86
CA MET A 190 -5.59 17.61 -1.18
C MET A 190 -5.23 17.50 -2.65
N ARG A 191 -5.73 16.47 -3.36
CA ARG A 191 -5.43 16.26 -4.79
C ARG A 191 -6.53 16.77 -5.70
N THR A 192 -7.77 16.78 -5.22
CA THR A 192 -8.92 17.31 -5.96
C THR A 192 -9.77 18.27 -5.10
N PRO A 193 -9.19 19.33 -4.49
CA PRO A 193 -9.93 20.22 -3.59
C PRO A 193 -11.18 20.85 -4.22
N VAL A 194 -11.25 20.93 -5.55
CA VAL A 194 -12.48 21.35 -6.24
C VAL A 194 -13.67 20.43 -5.92
N LEU A 195 -13.46 19.22 -5.40
CA LEU A 195 -14.49 18.25 -5.01
C LEU A 195 -14.54 18.02 -3.49
N ALA A 196 -13.80 18.81 -2.71
CA ALA A 196 -13.75 18.65 -1.25
C ALA A 196 -15.04 19.11 -0.55
N ASP A 197 -15.97 19.74 -1.26
CA ASP A 197 -17.28 20.16 -0.76
C ASP A 197 -18.11 18.96 -0.26
N ILE A 198 -17.87 17.74 -0.75
CA ILE A 198 -18.49 16.53 -0.22
C ILE A 198 -18.25 16.31 1.27
N LEU A 199 -17.11 16.78 1.80
CA LEU A 199 -16.72 16.63 3.20
C LEU A 199 -17.46 17.62 4.12
N GLN A 200 -18.06 18.69 3.59
CA GLN A 200 -18.78 19.71 4.37
C GLN A 200 -20.01 19.16 5.10
N ALA A 201 -20.57 18.05 4.62
CA ALA A 201 -21.66 17.35 5.29
C ALA A 201 -21.24 16.64 6.58
N THR A 202 -19.94 16.54 6.85
CA THR A 202 -19.34 15.79 7.96
C THR A 202 -18.15 16.57 8.54
N PRO A 203 -18.38 17.72 9.21
CA PRO A 203 -17.31 18.61 9.64
C PRO A 203 -16.33 17.99 10.63
N SER A 204 -16.74 17.03 11.46
CA SER A 204 -15.84 16.29 12.36
C SER A 204 -14.76 15.50 11.63
N LEU A 205 -15.02 15.06 10.39
CA LEU A 205 -13.98 14.46 9.56
C LEU A 205 -12.90 15.47 9.19
N LEU A 206 -13.22 16.74 9.00
CA LEU A 206 -12.21 17.74 8.67
C LEU A 206 -11.24 17.94 9.85
N GLU A 207 -11.76 17.96 11.07
CA GLU A 207 -10.97 18.05 12.30
C GLU A 207 -10.13 16.79 12.52
N TRP A 208 -10.72 15.61 12.36
CA TRP A 208 -9.98 14.34 12.41
C TRP A 208 -8.89 14.26 11.33
N MET A 209 -9.17 14.72 10.11
CA MET A 209 -8.16 14.79 9.05
C MET A 209 -7.02 15.76 9.38
N GLU A 210 -7.27 16.85 10.10
CA GLU A 210 -6.19 17.73 10.59
C GLU A 210 -5.33 17.04 11.65
N ARG A 211 -5.94 16.26 12.56
CA ARG A 211 -5.18 15.44 13.52
C ARG A 211 -4.31 14.41 12.81
N MET A 212 -4.84 13.75 11.78
CA MET A 212 -4.09 12.79 10.96
C MET A 212 -2.95 13.46 10.17
N SER A 213 -3.19 14.63 9.57
CA SER A 213 -2.15 15.34 8.80
C SER A 213 -1.01 15.85 9.71
N ALA A 214 -1.33 16.25 10.95
CA ALA A 214 -0.37 16.73 11.93
C ALA A 214 0.65 15.67 12.40
N LEU A 215 0.37 14.37 12.18
CA LEU A 215 1.34 13.30 12.43
C LEU A 215 2.60 13.46 11.56
N GLY A 216 2.47 14.09 10.39
CA GLY A 216 3.56 14.35 9.46
C GLY A 216 4.16 13.08 8.87
N HIS A 217 5.26 13.22 8.12
CA HIS A 217 5.91 12.12 7.41
C HIS A 217 7.22 11.65 8.06
N GLY A 218 7.51 12.12 9.27
CA GLY A 218 8.75 11.81 9.98
C GLY A 218 9.98 12.46 9.33
N ARG A 219 11.16 11.92 9.66
CA ARG A 219 12.44 12.34 9.05
C ARG A 219 12.73 11.43 7.86
N PHE A 220 12.98 12.04 6.69
CA PHE A 220 13.45 11.28 5.53
C PHE A 220 14.52 12.00 4.74
N GLU A 221 15.34 11.19 4.06
CA GLU A 221 16.37 11.65 3.13
C GLU A 221 16.04 11.12 1.73
N LYS A 222 16.51 11.80 0.69
CA LYS A 222 16.25 11.38 -0.70
C LYS A 222 17.28 10.33 -1.09
N LEU A 223 16.83 9.26 -1.73
CA LEU A 223 17.68 8.24 -2.32
C LEU A 223 17.33 8.10 -3.80
N SER A 224 18.34 7.95 -4.66
CA SER A 224 18.10 7.68 -6.09
C SER A 224 17.61 6.23 -6.30
N PRO A 225 16.84 5.94 -7.37
CA PRO A 225 16.51 4.57 -7.73
C PRO A 225 17.76 3.69 -7.92
N GLU A 226 18.83 4.25 -8.48
CA GLU A 226 20.10 3.55 -8.70
C GLU A 226 20.78 3.17 -7.40
N ASP A 227 20.85 4.09 -6.43
CA ASP A 227 21.43 3.81 -5.11
C ASP A 227 20.60 2.77 -4.36
N ALA A 228 19.27 2.80 -4.48
CA ALA A 228 18.39 1.79 -3.90
C ALA A 228 18.67 0.39 -4.45
N LEU A 229 18.98 0.28 -5.75
CA LEU A 229 19.39 -0.96 -6.38
C LEU A 229 20.77 -1.41 -5.89
N THR A 230 21.71 -0.49 -5.69
CA THR A 230 23.01 -0.80 -5.09
C THR A 230 22.87 -1.27 -3.63
N VAL A 231 21.89 -0.77 -2.87
CA VAL A 231 21.59 -1.29 -1.53
C VAL A 231 21.12 -2.74 -1.61
N ALA A 232 20.25 -3.09 -2.56
CA ALA A 232 19.83 -4.47 -2.77
C ALA A 232 20.99 -5.38 -3.22
N GLU A 233 21.80 -4.93 -4.17
CA GLU A 233 22.96 -5.65 -4.70
C GLU A 233 23.98 -6.03 -3.61
N ARG A 234 24.15 -5.16 -2.61
CA ARG A 234 25.12 -5.33 -1.52
C ARG A 234 24.57 -6.08 -0.31
N ALA A 235 23.30 -6.45 -0.33
CA ALA A 235 22.63 -7.15 0.76
C ALA A 235 22.35 -8.60 0.39
N GLU A 236 22.38 -9.48 1.38
CA GLU A 236 21.85 -10.83 1.24
C GLU A 236 20.40 -10.87 1.74
N PRO A 237 19.47 -11.46 0.99
CA PRO A 237 18.08 -11.54 1.42
C PRO A 237 17.96 -12.47 2.63
N LEU A 238 17.23 -12.02 3.65
CA LEU A 238 17.18 -12.73 4.92
C LEU A 238 16.34 -14.00 4.81
N PRO A 239 16.76 -15.12 5.45
CA PRO A 239 15.97 -16.34 5.42
C PRO A 239 14.62 -16.15 6.13
N PRO A 240 13.60 -16.94 5.80
CA PRO A 240 12.30 -16.88 6.48
C PRO A 240 12.44 -16.93 8.01
N GLY A 241 11.74 -16.03 8.70
CA GLY A 241 11.76 -15.88 10.15
C GLY A 241 12.93 -15.07 10.71
N GLN A 242 13.90 -14.68 9.87
CA GLN A 242 14.98 -13.74 10.23
C GLN A 242 14.84 -12.39 9.51
N ASN A 243 13.94 -12.30 8.52
CA ASN A 243 13.48 -11.04 7.97
C ASN A 243 12.49 -10.34 8.92
N LEU A 244 11.85 -9.26 8.47
CA LEU A 244 10.89 -8.50 9.28
C LEU A 244 9.51 -9.17 9.39
N LEU A 245 9.38 -10.43 8.98
CA LEU A 245 8.17 -11.26 9.06
C LEU A 245 8.42 -12.45 10.00
N VAL A 246 8.23 -12.20 11.30
CA VAL A 246 8.58 -13.13 12.39
C VAL A 246 7.80 -14.45 12.34
N ASP A 247 6.52 -14.42 11.97
CA ASP A 247 5.69 -15.63 11.83
C ASP A 247 5.87 -16.22 10.44
N SER A 248 6.90 -17.08 10.32
CA SER A 248 7.28 -17.77 9.09
C SER A 248 6.93 -19.27 9.08
N ALA A 249 5.97 -19.69 9.92
CA ALA A 249 5.51 -21.08 9.94
C ALA A 249 4.88 -21.45 8.59
N PHE A 250 5.39 -22.52 7.98
CA PHE A 250 4.90 -22.99 6.68
C PHE A 250 3.48 -23.55 6.78
N GLN A 251 2.59 -23.04 5.94
CA GLN A 251 1.20 -23.44 5.80
C GLN A 251 0.89 -23.70 4.32
N ASP A 252 0.73 -24.97 3.96
CA ASP A 252 0.48 -25.41 2.59
C ASP A 252 -1.00 -25.71 2.33
N ASP A 253 -1.76 -24.65 2.02
CA ASP A 253 -3.15 -24.79 1.56
C ASP A 253 -3.25 -25.09 0.05
N HIS A 254 -2.12 -25.07 -0.68
CA HIS A 254 -2.10 -25.11 -2.14
C HIS A 254 -1.55 -26.43 -2.70
N GLY A 255 -0.97 -27.29 -1.87
CA GLY A 255 -0.20 -28.45 -2.31
C GLY A 255 1.07 -28.05 -3.09
N ILE A 256 1.70 -26.93 -2.69
CA ILE A 256 2.90 -26.37 -3.32
C ILE A 256 4.03 -26.34 -2.28
N PRO A 257 5.00 -27.27 -2.35
CA PRO A 257 6.09 -27.31 -1.38
C PRO A 257 7.05 -26.13 -1.56
N LEU A 258 7.73 -25.74 -0.48
CA LEU A 258 8.85 -24.80 -0.52
C LEU A 258 9.92 -25.27 -1.52
N GLY A 259 10.61 -24.33 -2.16
CA GLY A 259 11.56 -24.61 -3.24
C GLY A 259 10.91 -24.76 -4.62
N THR A 260 9.58 -24.78 -4.72
CA THR A 260 8.87 -24.81 -6.02
C THR A 260 8.93 -23.45 -6.70
N ARG A 261 9.09 -23.43 -8.02
CA ARG A 261 8.95 -22.22 -8.83
C ARG A 261 7.47 -21.82 -8.95
N VAL A 262 7.16 -20.59 -8.59
CA VAL A 262 5.79 -20.09 -8.43
C VAL A 262 5.64 -18.69 -9.00
N THR A 263 4.40 -18.30 -9.25
CA THR A 263 4.01 -16.91 -9.48
C THR A 263 3.11 -16.43 -8.34
N ILE A 264 3.28 -15.17 -7.96
CA ILE A 264 2.38 -14.45 -7.07
C ILE A 264 1.80 -13.26 -7.82
N THR A 265 0.47 -13.17 -7.87
CA THR A 265 -0.24 -12.14 -8.62
C THR A 265 -1.34 -11.52 -7.78
N ALA A 266 -1.60 -10.23 -7.93
CA ALA A 266 -2.75 -9.58 -7.31
C ALA A 266 -4.06 -10.17 -7.84
N GLU A 267 -5.06 -10.37 -6.98
CA GLU A 267 -6.37 -10.87 -7.39
C GLU A 267 -7.14 -9.87 -8.28
N ALA A 268 -6.95 -8.57 -8.00
CA ALA A 268 -7.85 -7.52 -8.48
C ALA A 268 -7.15 -6.36 -9.23
N PHE A 269 -5.98 -5.92 -8.77
CA PHE A 269 -5.35 -4.70 -9.28
C PHE A 269 -3.82 -4.82 -9.40
N GLY A 270 -3.29 -4.62 -10.61
CA GLY A 270 -1.89 -4.89 -10.95
C GLY A 270 -1.66 -6.38 -11.22
N PRO A 271 -2.11 -6.91 -12.37
CA PRO A 271 -2.12 -8.33 -12.67
C PRO A 271 -0.77 -8.90 -13.12
N GLU A 272 0.29 -8.08 -13.11
CA GLU A 272 1.63 -8.51 -13.47
C GLU A 272 2.16 -9.52 -12.43
N PRO A 273 2.43 -10.78 -12.82
CA PRO A 273 2.93 -11.79 -11.90
C PRO A 273 4.35 -11.44 -11.45
N THR A 274 4.65 -11.74 -10.20
CA THR A 274 6.03 -11.84 -9.75
C THR A 274 6.40 -13.32 -9.63
N GLU A 275 7.42 -13.73 -10.37
CA GLU A 275 7.85 -15.12 -10.43
C GLU A 275 9.14 -15.34 -9.63
N GLY A 276 9.22 -16.47 -8.92
CA GLY A 276 10.40 -16.85 -8.14
C GLY A 276 10.28 -18.25 -7.51
N VAL A 277 11.24 -18.60 -6.66
CA VAL A 277 11.25 -19.85 -5.87
C VAL A 277 10.54 -19.60 -4.54
N LEU A 278 9.54 -20.41 -4.20
CA LEU A 278 8.78 -20.25 -2.95
C LEU A 278 9.66 -20.51 -1.72
N MET A 279 9.90 -19.47 -0.93
CA MET A 279 10.71 -19.53 0.29
C MET A 279 9.84 -19.64 1.55
N ALA A 280 8.68 -18.98 1.55
CA ALA A 280 7.70 -19.10 2.61
C ALA A 280 6.27 -19.00 2.04
N ALA A 281 5.37 -19.82 2.56
CA ALA A 281 3.93 -19.62 2.47
C ALA A 281 3.37 -19.81 3.87
N THR A 282 2.87 -18.75 4.48
CA THR A 282 2.42 -18.74 5.87
C THR A 282 0.92 -18.45 5.92
N ARG A 283 0.38 -18.35 7.13
CA ARG A 283 -0.99 -17.88 7.34
C ARG A 283 -1.22 -16.46 6.83
N THR A 284 -0.21 -15.60 6.80
CA THR A 284 -0.39 -14.15 6.53
C THR A 284 0.34 -13.65 5.30
N HIS A 285 1.36 -14.34 4.81
CA HIS A 285 2.18 -13.85 3.72
C HIS A 285 2.80 -14.96 2.87
N TYR A 286 3.30 -14.57 1.70
CA TYR A 286 4.15 -15.35 0.83
C TYR A 286 5.49 -14.66 0.68
N SER A 287 6.57 -15.44 0.56
CA SER A 287 7.92 -14.95 0.25
C SER A 287 8.50 -15.79 -0.87
N ILE A 288 9.01 -15.13 -1.91
CA ILE A 288 9.68 -15.78 -3.04
C ILE A 288 11.09 -15.25 -3.21
N ARG A 289 12.03 -16.13 -3.54
CA ARG A 289 13.38 -15.77 -3.95
C ARG A 289 13.45 -15.60 -5.44
N ARG A 290 14.08 -14.51 -5.86
CA ARG A 290 14.39 -14.21 -7.25
C ARG A 290 15.88 -13.99 -7.41
N GLU A 291 16.35 -14.21 -8.63
CA GLU A 291 17.68 -13.82 -9.07
C GLU A 291 17.48 -12.79 -10.18
N ASP A 292 18.06 -11.60 -10.02
CA ASP A 292 18.06 -10.55 -11.04
C ASP A 292 19.50 -10.31 -11.52
N PRO A 293 19.75 -10.17 -12.84
CA PRO A 293 21.11 -9.98 -13.35
C PRO A 293 21.83 -8.73 -12.84
N ARG A 294 21.09 -7.69 -12.41
CA ARG A 294 21.66 -6.40 -11.98
C ARG A 294 21.92 -6.36 -10.47
N ILE A 295 21.08 -7.01 -9.67
CA ILE A 295 21.10 -6.87 -8.20
C ILE A 295 21.24 -8.21 -7.46
N GLY A 296 21.36 -9.33 -8.17
CA GLY A 296 21.55 -10.64 -7.57
C GLY A 296 20.30 -11.20 -6.89
N ALA A 297 20.51 -11.91 -5.78
CA ALA A 297 19.47 -12.61 -5.05
C ALA A 297 18.63 -11.64 -4.22
N ILE A 298 17.31 -11.72 -4.35
CA ILE A 298 16.38 -10.91 -3.57
C ILE A 298 15.19 -11.74 -3.10
N HIS A 299 14.59 -11.34 -1.98
CA HIS A 299 13.29 -11.85 -1.55
C HIS A 299 12.19 -10.81 -1.82
N VAL A 300 11.07 -11.25 -2.37
CA VAL A 300 9.88 -10.43 -2.56
C VAL A 300 8.73 -11.02 -1.75
N HIS A 301 8.10 -10.17 -0.94
CA HIS A 301 7.10 -10.55 0.04
C HIS A 301 5.74 -9.93 -0.30
N PHE A 302 4.69 -10.73 -0.17
CA PHE A 302 3.31 -10.33 -0.43
C PHE A 302 2.41 -10.78 0.71
N PRO A 303 1.39 -10.01 1.11
CA PRO A 303 0.37 -10.54 2.00
C PRO A 303 -0.39 -11.66 1.29
N ARG A 304 -0.94 -12.58 2.07
CA ARG A 304 -1.75 -13.69 1.53
C ARG A 304 -3.12 -13.21 1.02
N ILE A 305 -3.75 -12.28 1.74
CA ILE A 305 -5.05 -11.72 1.36
C ILE A 305 -4.87 -10.79 0.16
N GLY A 306 -5.63 -11.00 -0.92
CA GLY A 306 -5.59 -10.19 -2.13
C GLY A 306 -4.56 -10.65 -3.16
N TYR A 307 -3.90 -11.79 -2.93
CA TYR A 307 -2.87 -12.35 -3.81
C TYR A 307 -3.05 -13.85 -4.03
N VAL A 308 -2.80 -14.28 -5.26
CA VAL A 308 -2.93 -15.66 -5.70
C VAL A 308 -1.54 -16.27 -5.88
N LEU A 309 -1.29 -17.39 -5.20
CA LEU A 309 -0.13 -18.25 -5.43
C LEU A 309 -0.45 -19.31 -6.47
N ARG A 310 0.40 -19.48 -7.49
CA ARG A 310 0.30 -20.56 -8.48
C ARG A 310 1.66 -21.20 -8.73
N LYS A 311 1.69 -22.49 -9.09
CA LYS A 311 2.89 -23.07 -9.70
C LYS A 311 3.18 -22.34 -11.01
N ALA A 312 4.44 -22.04 -11.27
CA ALA A 312 4.85 -21.49 -12.57
C ALA A 312 4.75 -22.62 -13.62
N ASP A 313 4.39 -22.25 -14.85
CA ASP A 313 4.44 -23.20 -15.96
C ASP A 313 5.89 -23.66 -16.20
N PRO A 314 6.12 -24.90 -16.65
CA PRO A 314 7.44 -25.33 -17.06
C PRO A 314 7.93 -24.43 -18.20
N THR A 315 9.09 -23.78 -18.00
CA THR A 315 9.81 -23.05 -19.05
C THR A 315 10.32 -23.99 -20.13
#